data_AF-A0A268EIC8-F1
#
_entry.id   AF-A0A268EIC8-F1
#
_cell.length_a   1.000
_cell.length_b   1.000
_cell.length_c   1.000
_cell.angle_alpha   90.00
_cell.angle_beta   90.00
_cell.angle_gamma   90.00
#
_symmetry.space_group_name_H-M   'P 1'
#
loop_
_entity.id
_entity.type
_entity.pdbx_description
1 polymer ?
#
loop_
_entity_poly.entity_id
_entity_poly.type
_entity_poly.pdbx_seq_one_letter_code
_entity_poly.pdbx_strand_id
1 'polypeptide(L)' 'MKFEEGAIYTIDYGVVSKLATFLMSKDGLNLFRDSDGLFNLSDTFLLKGRVKVTAADTDF' A
#
# COMPACT_ATOMS: atom_id res chain seq x y z
N MET A 1 -4.61 -5.98 7.66
CA MET A 1 -4.67 -6.40 6.25
C MET A 1 -3.42 -7.23 5.98
N LYS A 2 -3.42 -8.22 5.08
CA LYS A 2 -2.20 -8.96 4.72
C LYS A 2 -1.76 -8.53 3.32
N PHE A 3 -0.52 -8.12 3.18
CA PHE A 3 0.10 -7.75 1.91
C PHE A 3 1.17 -8.79 1.56
N GLU A 4 1.42 -8.96 0.27
CA GLU A 4 2.42 -9.87 -0.28
C GLU A 4 3.67 -9.08 -0.66
N GLU A 5 4.82 -9.48 -0.10
CA GLU A 5 6.11 -8.84 -0.36
C GLU A 5 6.45 -8.88 -1.85
N GLY A 6 6.79 -7.72 -2.42
CA GLY A 6 7.08 -7.56 -3.85
C GLY A 6 5.84 -7.31 -4.72
N ALA A 7 4.62 -7.52 -4.22
CA ALA A 7 3.42 -7.24 -4.99
C ALA A 7 3.14 -5.74 -5.11
N ILE A 8 2.52 -5.35 -6.23
CA ILE A 8 2.13 -3.97 -6.51
C ILE A 8 0.67 -3.77 -6.10
N TYR A 9 0.41 -2.66 -5.42
CA TYR A 9 -0.90 -2.26 -4.97
C TYR A 9 -1.27 -0.88 -5.51
N THR A 10 -2.55 -0.71 -5.84
CA THR A 10 -3.15 0.61 -6.00
C THR A 10 -3.58 1.11 -4.62
N ILE A 11 -3.07 2.27 -4.23
CA ILE A 11 -3.41 2.96 -2.99
C ILE A 11 -4.24 4.20 -3.35
N ASP A 12 -5.52 4.16 -3.03
CA ASP A 12 -6.51 5.19 -3.32
C ASP A 12 -6.84 6.00 -2.05
N TYR A 13 -6.50 7.29 -2.09
CA TYR A 13 -6.74 8.27 -1.01
C TYR A 13 -8.06 9.04 -1.16
N GLY A 14 -8.91 8.64 -2.11
CA GLY A 14 -10.21 9.23 -2.44
C GLY A 14 -10.14 10.39 -3.46
N VAL A 15 -9.02 11.10 -3.53
CA VAL A 15 -8.78 12.19 -4.51
C VAL A 15 -7.63 11.89 -5.47
N VAL A 16 -6.73 11.00 -5.08
CA VAL A 16 -5.59 10.56 -5.87
C VAL A 16 -5.34 9.09 -5.59
N SER A 17 -4.91 8.37 -6.63
CA SER A 17 -4.47 6.99 -6.54
C SER A 17 -3.04 6.89 -7.02
N LYS A 18 -2.25 6.02 -6.40
CA LYS A 18 -0.88 5.72 -6.81
C LYS A 18 -0.59 4.23 -6.75
N LEU A 19 0.33 3.79 -7.58
CA LEU A 19 0.89 2.44 -7.53
C LEU A 19 2.06 2.41 -6.57
N ALA A 20 2.12 1.40 -5.72
CA ALA A 20 3.23 1.19 -4.83
C ALA A 20 3.51 -0.30 -4.62
N THR A 21 4.77 -0.66 -4.56
CA THR A 21 5.23 -2.01 -4.22
C THR A 21 5.28 -2.15 -2.71
N PHE A 22 4.64 -3.19 -2.18
CA PHE A 22 4.77 -3.54 -0.77
C PHE A 22 6.12 -4.20 -0.50
N LEU A 23 6.83 -3.74 0.53
CA LEU A 23 8.15 -4.25 0.88
C LEU A 23 8.10 -5.16 2.11
N MET A 24 7.51 -4.69 3.20
CA MET A 24 7.44 -5.47 4.44
C MET A 24 6.49 -4.82 5.45
N SER A 25 6.06 -5.61 6.45
CA SER A 25 5.40 -5.09 7.64
C SER A 25 6.33 -5.21 8.85
N LYS A 26 6.43 -4.14 9.64
CA LYS A 26 7.18 -4.12 10.91
C LYS A 26 6.43 -3.27 11.93
N ASP A 27 6.22 -3.80 13.13
CA ASP A 27 5.63 -3.08 14.27
C ASP A 27 4.29 -2.37 13.94
N GLY A 28 3.42 -3.01 13.15
CA GLY A 28 2.12 -2.46 12.74
C GLY A 28 2.19 -1.37 11.66
N LEU A 29 3.36 -1.19 11.03
CA LEU A 29 3.59 -0.32 9.89
C LEU A 29 3.86 -1.15 8.64
N ASN A 30 3.15 -0.85 7.56
CA ASN A 30 3.31 -1.47 6.26
C ASN A 30 4.15 -0.54 5.38
N LEU A 31 5.35 -0.97 5.00
CA LEU A 31 6.29 -0.20 4.19
C LEU A 31 6.04 -0.44 2.70
N PHE A 32 5.96 0.64 1.95
CA PHE A 32 5.74 0.67 0.51
C PHE A 32 6.80 1.52 -0.18
N ARG A 33 7.00 1.27 -1.48
CA ARG A 33 7.80 2.08 -2.39
C ARG A 33 6.98 2.48 -3.62
N ASP A 34 6.98 3.77 -3.94
CA ASP A 34 6.45 4.30 -5.21
C ASP A 34 7.55 5.06 -5.97
N SER A 35 7.17 5.84 -6.98
CA SER A 35 8.08 6.69 -7.77
C SER A 35 8.72 7.82 -6.96
N ASP A 36 8.09 8.24 -5.86
CA ASP A 36 8.52 9.37 -5.04
C ASP A 36 9.40 8.93 -3.86
N GLY A 37 9.37 7.64 -3.52
CA GLY A 37 10.28 7.01 -2.57
C GLY A 37 9.59 6.02 -1.64
N LEU A 38 10.09 5.95 -0.40
CA LEU A 38 9.57 5.07 0.64
C LEU A 38 8.53 5.79 1.50
N PHE A 39 7.44 5.10 1.81
CA PHE A 39 6.44 5.57 2.75
C PHE A 39 5.79 4.40 3.49
N ASN A 40 5.15 4.68 4.62
CA ASN A 40 4.53 3.68 5.45
C ASN A 40 3.05 3.98 5.74
N LEU A 41 2.23 2.93 5.81
CA LEU A 41 0.84 3.00 6.25
C LEU A 41 0.66 2.15 7.50
N SER A 42 0.18 2.75 8.59
CA SER A 42 -0.12 2.00 9.80
C SER A 42 -1.38 1.16 9.66
N ASP A 43 -1.42 0.02 10.33
CA ASP A 43 -2.61 -0.83 10.39
C ASP A 43 -3.83 -0.08 10.88
N THR A 44 -3.66 0.74 11.94
CA THR A 44 -4.72 1.60 12.48
C THR A 44 -5.27 2.57 11.44
N PHE A 45 -4.42 3.11 10.56
CA PHE A 45 -4.86 4.02 9.51
C PHE A 45 -5.64 3.28 8.42
N LEU A 46 -5.17 2.11 8.01
CA LEU A 46 -5.85 1.25 7.03
C LEU A 46 -7.22 0.77 7.55
N LEU A 47 -7.30 0.39 8.83
CA LEU A 47 -8.54 -0.06 9.48
C LEU A 47 -9.62 1.02 9.54
N LYS A 48 -9.25 2.30 9.53
CA LYS A 48 -10.21 3.42 9.48
C LYS A 48 -10.88 3.56 8.10
N GLY A 49 -10.45 2.81 7.08
CA GLY A 49 -11.07 2.80 5.76
C GLY A 49 -10.95 4.11 4.98
N ARG A 50 -10.08 5.04 5.42
CA ARG A 50 -9.84 6.33 4.73
C ARG A 50 -9.05 6.16 3.44
N VAL A 51 -8.33 5.06 3.32
CA VAL A 51 -7.54 4.70 2.15
C VAL A 51 -7.94 3.29 1.74
N LYS A 52 -8.16 3.08 0.45
CA LYS A 52 -8.41 1.77 -0.13
C LYS A 52 -7.11 1.26 -0.74
N VAL A 53 -6.79 0.01 -0.46
CA VAL A 53 -5.62 -0.66 -1.03
C VAL A 53 -6.11 -1.90 -1.77
N THR A 54 -5.85 -1.97 -3.07
CA THR A 54 -6.24 -3.10 -3.92
C THR A 54 -5.02 -3.64 -4.63
N ALA A 55 -4.91 -4.97 -4.77
CA ALA A 55 -3.87 -5.56 -5.60
C ALA A 55 -3.99 -4.98 -7.03
N ALA A 56 -2.88 -4.59 -7.62
CA ALA A 56 -2.86 -4.21 -9.02
C ALA A 56 -2.76 -5.50 -9.85
N ASP A 57 -3.63 -5.66 -10.85
CA ASP A 57 -3.48 -6.73 -11.84
C ASP A 57 -2.23 -6.41 -12.67
N THR A 58 -1.16 -7.17 -12.44
CA THR A 58 0.05 -7.14 -13.25
C THR A 58 0.04 -8.29 -14.23
N ASP A 59 -1.04 -8.45 -15.00
CA ASP A 59 -1.03 -9.32 -16.17
C ASP A 59 -0.43 -8.51 -17.34
N PHE A 60 0.86 -8.73 -17.60
CA PHE A 60 1.60 -8.21 -18.76
C PHE A 60 1.88 -9.34 -19.75
#